data_AF-A0AA92V4U3-F1
#
_entry.id   AF-A0AA92V4U3-F1
#
_cell.length_a   1.000
_cell.length_b   1.000
_cell.length_c   1.000
_cell.angle_alpha   90.00
_cell.angle_beta   90.00
_cell.angle_gamma   90.00
#
_symmetry.space_group_name_H-M   'P 1'
#
loop_
_entity.id
_entity.type
_entity.pdbx_description
1 polymer ?
#
loop_
_entity_poly.entity_id
_entity_poly.type
_entity_poly.pdbx_seq_one_letter_code
_entity_poly.pdbx_strand_id
1 'polypeptide(L)'
;MSSRKDLLPKSTLAQAVGYALNEYNAICDIFKRGDTALDNNYIERIQRYISLSRRNSMFFGSHEGASRAAILYSIAISCRLNGINLFEYICDVIEKTVEWQPNTPLEKYRDLLPDRWKKQQQH
;
A
#
# COMPACT_ATOMS: atom_id res chain seq x y z
N MET A 1 -25.92 20.76 -13.05
CA MET A 1 -26.83 20.39 -11.94
C MET A 1 -26.93 21.56 -10.98
N SER A 2 -28.14 21.92 -10.60
CA SER A 2 -28.47 23.18 -9.90
C SER A 2 -27.97 23.14 -8.46
N SER A 3 -27.05 24.05 -8.09
CA SER A 3 -26.74 24.33 -6.68
C SER A 3 -28.03 24.71 -5.97
N ARG A 4 -28.39 23.98 -4.90
CA ARG A 4 -29.44 24.40 -3.95
C ARG A 4 -29.11 25.83 -3.50
N LYS A 5 -29.93 26.81 -3.90
CA LYS A 5 -29.72 28.24 -3.62
C LYS A 5 -29.81 28.59 -2.13
N ASP A 6 -30.28 27.65 -1.32
CA ASP A 6 -30.58 27.84 0.10
C ASP A 6 -29.40 27.47 1.03
N LEU A 7 -28.31 26.92 0.46
CA LEU A 7 -27.11 26.56 1.21
C LEU A 7 -25.96 27.48 0.81
N LEU A 8 -25.35 28.11 1.81
CA LEU A 8 -24.10 28.85 1.60
C LEU A 8 -23.06 27.89 0.99
N PRO A 9 -22.35 28.28 -0.09
CA PRO A 9 -21.38 27.41 -0.77
C PRO A 9 -20.27 26.87 0.14
N LYS A 10 -20.01 27.52 1.28
CA LYS A 10 -19.02 27.11 2.30
C LYS A 10 -19.63 26.32 3.47
N SER A 11 -20.91 25.98 3.44
CA SER A 11 -21.50 25.13 4.47
C SER A 11 -20.92 23.71 4.40
N THR A 12 -20.78 23.05 5.56
CA THR A 12 -20.30 21.66 5.65
C THR A 12 -21.14 20.71 4.80
N LEU A 13 -22.46 20.94 4.73
CA LEU A 13 -23.38 20.18 3.90
C LEU A 13 -23.12 20.38 2.41
N ALA A 14 -22.92 21.63 1.95
CA ALA A 14 -22.60 21.89 0.54
C ALA A 14 -21.27 21.25 0.11
N GLN A 15 -20.27 21.26 1.00
CA GLN A 15 -18.99 20.58 0.77
C GLN A 15 -19.15 19.05 0.69
N ALA A 16 -19.90 18.44 1.62
CA ALA A 16 -20.14 17.01 1.62
C ALA A 16 -20.90 16.54 0.37
N VAL A 17 -21.93 17.29 -0.06
CA VAL A 17 -22.67 17.02 -1.30
C VAL A 17 -21.76 17.17 -2.52
N GLY A 18 -20.97 18.24 -2.58
CA GLY A 18 -20.00 18.44 -3.67
C GLY A 18 -18.98 17.31 -3.76
N TYR A 19 -18.45 16.86 -2.61
CA TYR A 19 -17.54 15.72 -2.53
C TYR A 19 -18.19 14.43 -3.05
N ALA A 20 -19.40 14.10 -2.57
CA ALA A 20 -20.13 12.90 -3.01
C ALA A 20 -20.42 12.92 -4.53
N LEU A 21 -20.74 14.08 -5.10
CA LEU A 21 -20.96 14.22 -6.53
C LEU A 21 -19.68 14.02 -7.34
N ASN A 22 -18.54 14.50 -6.85
CA ASN A 22 -17.24 14.31 -7.51
C ASN A 22 -16.82 12.83 -7.51
N GLU A 23 -17.13 12.09 -6.45
CA GLU A 23 -16.82 10.66 -6.32
C GLU A 23 -17.85 9.73 -7.00
N TYR A 24 -18.95 10.26 -7.53
CA TYR A 24 -20.06 9.46 -8.05
C TYR A 24 -19.62 8.43 -9.11
N ASN A 25 -18.73 8.82 -10.02
CA ASN A 25 -18.22 7.92 -11.05
C ASN A 25 -17.37 6.80 -10.46
N ALA A 26 -16.51 7.11 -9.48
CA ALA A 26 -15.69 6.12 -8.77
C ALA A 26 -16.56 5.12 -8.02
N ILE A 27 -17.63 5.58 -7.38
CA ILE A 27 -18.62 4.71 -6.70
C ILE A 27 -19.29 3.77 -7.71
N CYS A 28 -19.68 4.28 -8.88
CA CYS A 28 -20.28 3.45 -9.94
C CYS A 28 -19.28 2.40 -10.47
N ASP A 29 -18.00 2.75 -10.57
CA ASP A 29 -16.95 1.86 -11.07
C ASP A 29 -16.71 0.64 -10.18
N ILE A 30 -16.99 0.73 -8.87
CA ILE A 30 -16.90 -0.42 -7.95
C ILE A 30 -17.78 -1.57 -8.44
N PHE A 31 -18.97 -1.27 -8.96
CA PHE A 31 -19.90 -2.29 -9.44
C PHE A 31 -19.57 -2.82 -10.83
N LYS A 32 -18.61 -2.20 -11.54
CA LYS A 32 -18.16 -2.65 -12.86
C LYS A 32 -17.12 -3.78 -12.76
N ARG A 33 -16.52 -3.99 -11.59
CA ARG A 33 -15.42 -4.94 -11.37
C ARG A 33 -15.59 -5.73 -10.08
N GLY A 34 -15.54 -7.06 -10.17
CA GLY A 34 -15.70 -7.96 -9.01
C GLY A 34 -14.52 -7.98 -8.03
N ASP A 35 -13.42 -7.31 -8.35
CA ASP A 35 -12.19 -7.26 -7.54
C ASP A 35 -11.99 -5.94 -6.79
N THR A 36 -12.96 -5.03 -6.85
CA THR A 36 -12.89 -3.73 -6.17
C THR A 36 -13.68 -3.77 -4.86
N ALA A 37 -13.07 -3.35 -3.76
CA ALA A 37 -13.74 -3.27 -2.47
C ALA A 37 -14.70 -2.05 -2.42
N LEU A 38 -15.82 -2.20 -1.71
CA LEU A 38 -16.80 -1.12 -1.49
C LEU A 38 -16.27 0.01 -0.60
N ASP A 39 -15.29 -0.30 0.23
CA ASP A 39 -14.64 0.63 1.14
C ASP A 39 -13.12 0.45 1.14
N ASN A 40 -12.43 1.42 1.69
CA ASN A 40 -10.97 1.43 1.82
C ASN A 40 -10.50 1.04 3.24
N ASN A 41 -11.38 0.52 4.11
CA ASN A 41 -11.08 0.28 5.53
C ASN A 41 -9.86 -0.63 5.71
N TYR A 42 -9.72 -1.59 4.81
CA TYR A 42 -8.57 -2.49 4.78
C TYR A 42 -7.24 -1.74 4.59
N ILE A 43 -7.20 -0.86 3.59
CA ILE A 43 -6.04 -0.04 3.28
C ILE A 43 -5.79 0.98 4.39
N GLU A 44 -6.82 1.64 4.92
CA GLU A 44 -6.67 2.58 6.02
C GLU A 44 -6.09 1.93 7.28
N ARG A 45 -6.51 0.69 7.58
CA ARG A 45 -5.95 -0.09 8.69
C ARG A 45 -4.47 -0.37 8.50
N ILE A 46 -4.04 -0.66 7.27
CA ILE A 46 -2.62 -0.84 6.93
C ILE A 46 -1.86 0.49 7.05
N GLN A 47 -2.41 1.57 6.51
CA GLN A 47 -1.81 2.92 6.54
C GLN A 47 -1.65 3.46 7.96
N ARG A 48 -2.52 3.05 8.91
CA ARG A 48 -2.39 3.42 10.32
C ARG A 48 -1.03 3.02 10.91
N TYR A 49 -0.47 1.87 10.51
CA TYR A 49 0.86 1.46 10.96
C TYR A 49 1.96 2.40 10.45
N ILE A 50 1.85 2.86 9.20
CA ILE A 50 2.80 3.81 8.61
C ILE A 50 2.69 5.17 9.32
N SER A 51 1.48 5.66 9.55
CA SER A 51 1.24 6.92 10.29
C SER A 51 1.80 6.87 11.71
N LEU A 52 1.61 5.75 12.42
CA LEU A 52 2.20 5.55 13.75
C LEU A 52 3.73 5.51 13.69
N SER A 53 4.30 4.78 12.74
CA SER A 53 5.75 4.73 12.57
C SER A 53 6.34 6.10 12.25
N ARG A 54 5.69 6.91 11.41
CA ARG A 54 6.18 8.26 11.08
C ARG A 54 6.31 9.15 12.30
N ARG A 55 5.41 9.00 13.27
CA ARG A 55 5.44 9.77 14.53
C ARG A 55 6.51 9.26 15.50
N ASN A 56 6.83 7.97 15.47
CA ASN A 56 7.66 7.29 16.48
C ASN A 56 9.03 6.87 15.97
N SER A 57 9.43 7.23 14.75
CA SER A 57 10.65 6.76 14.11
C SER A 57 11.55 7.89 13.64
N MET A 58 12.84 7.75 13.90
CA MET A 58 13.89 8.64 13.38
C MET A 58 14.17 8.41 11.88
N PHE A 59 13.65 7.33 11.28
CA PHE A 59 13.87 7.02 9.86
C PHE A 59 13.19 8.01 8.91
N PHE A 60 12.22 8.80 9.38
CA PHE A 60 11.52 9.81 8.57
C PHE A 60 12.07 11.24 8.75
N GLY A 61 13.29 11.38 9.29
CA GLY A 61 13.93 12.69 9.50
C GLY A 61 14.49 13.36 8.24
N SER A 62 14.61 12.62 7.12
CA SER A 62 15.06 13.14 5.83
C SER A 62 14.25 12.52 4.68
N HIS A 63 14.25 13.16 3.52
CA HIS A 63 13.58 12.62 2.32
C HIS A 63 14.14 11.24 1.93
N GLU A 64 15.46 11.08 1.99
CA GLU A 64 16.10 9.81 1.67
C GLU A 64 15.78 8.71 2.68
N GLY A 65 15.75 9.04 3.98
CA GLY A 65 15.31 8.12 5.03
C GLY A 65 13.86 7.69 4.84
N ALA A 66 12.98 8.63 4.50
CA ALA A 66 11.57 8.35 4.21
C ALA A 66 11.41 7.43 2.98
N SER A 67 12.22 7.61 1.94
CA SER A 67 12.21 6.74 0.75
C SER A 67 12.61 5.31 1.10
N ARG A 68 13.71 5.12 1.85
CA ARG A 68 14.15 3.79 2.32
C ARG A 68 13.11 3.12 3.21
N ALA A 69 12.51 3.89 4.12
CA ALA A 69 11.43 3.40 4.98
C ALA A 69 10.21 2.96 4.17
N ALA A 70 9.81 3.71 3.13
CA ALA A 70 8.70 3.35 2.26
C ALA A 70 8.93 2.01 1.54
N ILE A 71 10.16 1.75 1.08
CA ILE A 71 10.54 0.46 0.48
C ILE A 71 10.39 -0.66 1.52
N LEU A 72 10.96 -0.50 2.71
CA LEU A 72 10.88 -1.51 3.78
C LEU A 72 9.43 -1.80 4.18
N TYR A 73 8.60 -0.77 4.36
CA TYR A 73 7.20 -0.94 4.69
C TYR A 73 6.41 -1.64 3.59
N SER A 74 6.71 -1.35 2.33
CA SER A 74 6.07 -2.02 1.19
C SER A 74 6.36 -3.53 1.21
N ILE A 75 7.60 -3.92 1.50
CA ILE A 75 7.99 -5.34 1.64
C ILE A 75 7.30 -5.96 2.88
N ALA A 76 7.38 -5.30 4.04
CA ALA A 76 6.80 -5.79 5.28
C ALA A 76 5.28 -6.03 5.18
N ILE A 77 4.57 -5.07 4.59
CA ILE A 77 3.13 -5.19 4.34
C ILE A 77 2.87 -6.31 3.35
N SER A 78 3.63 -6.42 2.26
CA SER A 78 3.47 -7.50 1.28
C SER A 78 3.67 -8.88 1.90
N CYS A 79 4.67 -9.07 2.77
CA CYS A 79 4.84 -10.31 3.53
C CYS A 79 3.64 -10.60 4.42
N ARG A 80 3.15 -9.59 5.16
CA ARG A 80 1.97 -9.74 6.02
C ARG A 80 0.71 -10.11 5.22
N LEU A 81 0.50 -9.49 4.06
CA LEU A 81 -0.62 -9.78 3.16
C LEU A 81 -0.59 -11.23 2.64
N ASN A 82 0.61 -11.76 2.43
CA ASN A 82 0.82 -13.13 2.00
C ASN A 82 0.92 -14.13 3.17
N GLY A 83 0.82 -13.69 4.42
CA GLY A 83 0.96 -14.55 5.60
C GLY A 83 2.37 -15.14 5.75
N ILE A 84 3.40 -14.34 5.44
CA ILE A 84 4.82 -14.71 5.49
C ILE A 84 5.48 -14.04 6.69
N ASN A 85 6.35 -14.77 7.39
CA ASN A 85 7.22 -14.20 8.40
C ASN A 85 8.27 -13.29 7.74
N LEU A 86 8.23 -12.00 8.06
CA LEU A 86 9.13 -11.01 7.47
C LEU A 86 10.60 -11.29 7.75
N PHE A 87 10.93 -11.78 8.95
CA PHE A 87 12.31 -12.06 9.33
C PHE A 87 12.88 -13.22 8.50
N GLU A 88 12.15 -14.32 8.41
CA GLU A 88 12.53 -15.48 7.58
C GLU A 88 12.69 -15.08 6.11
N TYR A 89 11.75 -14.29 5.58
CA TYR A 89 11.82 -13.78 4.22
C TYR A 89 13.08 -12.94 3.98
N ILE A 90 13.39 -11.98 4.86
CA ILE A 90 14.56 -11.11 4.70
C ILE A 90 15.86 -11.94 4.79
N CYS A 91 15.95 -12.86 5.75
CA CYS A 91 17.11 -13.75 5.90
C CYS A 91 17.36 -14.56 4.63
N ASP A 92 16.34 -15.27 4.12
CA ASP A 92 16.47 -16.09 2.91
C ASP A 92 16.79 -15.24 1.66
N VAL A 93 16.17 -14.06 1.52
CA VAL A 93 16.48 -13.14 0.41
C VAL A 93 17.93 -12.66 0.46
N ILE A 94 18.43 -12.29 1.64
CA ILE A 94 19.83 -11.86 1.80
C ILE A 94 20.76 -13.03 1.49
N GLU A 95 20.54 -14.21 2.07
CA GLU A 95 21.35 -15.40 1.82
C GLU A 95 21.42 -15.74 0.33
N LYS A 96 20.28 -15.77 -0.36
CA LYS A 96 20.23 -16.03 -1.81
C LYS A 96 20.98 -14.96 -2.60
N THR A 97 20.81 -13.69 -2.26
CA THR A 97 21.41 -12.59 -3.03
C THR A 97 22.90 -12.42 -2.81
N VAL A 98 23.46 -12.89 -1.69
CA VAL A 98 24.91 -12.86 -1.44
C VAL A 98 25.69 -13.72 -2.46
N GLU A 99 25.10 -14.82 -2.92
CA GLU A 99 25.75 -15.73 -3.88
C GLU A 99 25.65 -15.24 -5.34
N TRP A 100 24.94 -14.14 -5.59
CA TRP A 100 24.60 -13.70 -6.94
C TRP A 100 25.64 -12.75 -7.53
N GLN A 101 25.88 -12.87 -8.83
CA GLN A 101 26.83 -12.02 -9.55
C GLN A 101 26.28 -10.59 -9.71
N PRO A 102 27.15 -9.56 -9.84
CA PRO A 102 26.72 -8.15 -9.98
C PRO A 102 25.76 -7.87 -11.14
N ASN A 103 25.74 -8.72 -12.17
CA ASN A 103 24.90 -8.60 -13.37
C ASN A 103 23.72 -9.57 -13.36
N THR A 104 23.24 -9.97 -12.18
CA THR A 104 22.12 -10.90 -12.07
C THR A 104 20.85 -10.29 -12.68
N PRO A 105 20.14 -11.02 -13.56
CA PRO A 105 18.93 -10.50 -14.22
C PRO A 105 17.84 -10.10 -13.23
N LEU A 106 17.12 -9.02 -13.56
CA LEU A 106 16.02 -8.50 -12.73
C LEU A 106 14.92 -9.55 -12.47
N GLU A 107 14.68 -10.45 -13.43
CA GLU A 107 13.70 -11.54 -13.27
C GLU A 107 14.00 -12.43 -12.07
N LYS A 108 15.29 -12.66 -11.76
CA LYS A 108 15.69 -13.46 -10.59
C LYS A 108 15.28 -12.79 -9.28
N TYR A 109 15.34 -11.46 -9.22
CA TYR A 109 14.85 -10.69 -8.07
C TYR A 109 13.33 -10.68 -8.00
N ARG A 110 12.63 -10.68 -9.15
CA ARG A 110 11.16 -10.76 -9.17
C ARG A 110 10.65 -12.06 -8.58
N ASP A 111 11.39 -13.16 -8.74
CA ASP A 111 11.05 -14.45 -8.14
C ASP A 111 11.20 -14.47 -6.61
N LEU A 112 11.88 -13.47 -6.05
CA LEU A 112 11.96 -13.25 -4.61
C LEU A 112 10.82 -12.38 -4.08
N LEU A 113 9.90 -11.85 -4.91
CA LEU A 113 8.76 -11.10 -4.39
C LEU A 113 7.92 -11.98 -3.44
N PRO A 114 7.35 -11.42 -2.35
CA PRO A 114 6.72 -12.21 -1.30
C PRO A 114 5.67 -13.22 -1.79
N ASP A 115 4.85 -12.85 -2.77
CA ASP A 115 3.81 -13.70 -3.37
C ASP A 115 4.37 -14.91 -4.14
N ARG A 116 5.58 -14.77 -4.72
CA ARG A 116 6.28 -15.83 -5.45
C ARG A 116 7.17 -16.66 -4.53
N TRP A 117 7.88 -16.01 -3.62
CA TRP A 117 8.73 -16.65 -2.62
C TRP A 117 7.95 -17.71 -1.83
N LYS A 118 6.72 -17.39 -1.40
CA LYS A 118 5.88 -18.33 -0.67
C LYS A 118 5.55 -19.60 -1.46
N LYS A 119 5.34 -19.49 -2.77
CA LYS A 119 5.02 -20.63 -3.64
C LYS A 119 6.19 -21.59 -3.78
N GLN A 120 7.42 -21.07 -3.72
CA GLN A 120 8.64 -21.87 -3.81
C GLN A 120 8.90 -22.70 -2.54
N GLN A 121 8.48 -22.21 -1.37
CA GLN A 121 8.65 -22.90 -0.08
C GLN A 121 7.62 -24.03 0.17
N GLN A 122 6.63 -24.18 -0.72
CA GLN A 122 5.54 -25.16 -0.59
C GLN A 122 5.72 -26.40 -1.47
N HIS A 123 6.87 -26.52 -2.16
CA HIS A 123 7.33 -27.71 -2.87
C HIS A 123 8.52 -28.30 -2.14
#